data_AF-K1XVV8-F1
#
_entry.id   AF-K1XVV8-F1
#
_cell.length_a   1.000
_cell.length_b   1.000
_cell.length_c   1.000
_cell.angle_alpha   90.00
_cell.angle_beta   90.00
_cell.angle_gamma   90.00
#
_symmetry.space_group_name_H-M   'P 1'
#
loop_
_entity.id
_entity.type
_entity.pdbx_description
1 polymer ?
#
loop_
_entity_poly.entity_id
_entity_poly.type
_entity_poly.pdbx_seq_one_letter_code
_entity_poly.pdbx_strand_id
1 'polypeptide(L)'
;EVVAHGTREITLLGQNVNSYGKETKQKLWNDNTMKWWASEEKTPFRELLEKINTIEWLDRIRFTSSNPHDMTPDILSAHFELPRMCHYLHFALQSGSDEILRRMNRKHTFADFKAQVDSLRSHDPLFAISTDIIVGFPGETEAQFQETVEAFRQCEFDFAYIARYSPRRGTYSADHLIDDVPLREKARRWDILNTLLYESMAKRSDLMVGRTEEILISGSGRSGELIGRTRNFKEVRISQDPDISIGDLVSVKITERDRWILKGKRI
;
A
#
# COMPACT_ATOMS: atom_id res chain seq x y z
N GLU A 1 -7.03 22.87 -10.12
CA GLU A 1 -6.58 22.96 -11.53
C GLU A 1 -6.69 21.62 -12.26
N VAL A 2 -5.96 20.57 -11.85
CA VAL A 2 -5.98 19.27 -12.57
C VAL A 2 -7.36 18.62 -12.68
N VAL A 3 -8.20 18.75 -11.65
CA VAL A 3 -9.60 18.27 -11.66
C VAL A 3 -10.45 19.01 -12.70
N ALA A 4 -10.24 20.32 -12.86
CA ALA A 4 -10.90 21.11 -13.89
C ALA A 4 -10.49 20.69 -15.33
N HIS A 5 -9.38 19.97 -15.47
CA HIS A 5 -8.92 19.38 -16.72
C HIS A 5 -9.28 17.88 -16.85
N GLY A 6 -10.26 17.41 -16.08
CA GLY A 6 -10.79 16.04 -16.20
C GLY A 6 -10.12 14.98 -15.33
N THR A 7 -9.24 15.37 -14.40
CA THR A 7 -8.65 14.41 -13.45
C THR A 7 -9.69 13.88 -12.46
N ARG A 8 -9.92 12.56 -12.49
CA ARG A 8 -10.88 11.87 -11.58
C ARG A 8 -10.24 11.28 -10.33
N GLU A 9 -8.95 10.92 -10.38
CA GLU A 9 -8.20 10.33 -9.27
C GLU A 9 -6.91 11.12 -9.03
N ILE A 10 -6.65 11.49 -7.77
CA ILE A 10 -5.39 12.13 -7.35
C ILE A 10 -4.64 11.19 -6.42
N THR A 11 -3.33 11.05 -6.66
CA THR A 11 -2.41 10.37 -5.73
C THR A 11 -1.46 11.38 -5.12
N LEU A 12 -1.48 11.50 -3.79
CA LEU A 12 -0.54 12.32 -3.04
C LEU A 12 0.79 11.58 -2.88
N LEU A 13 1.88 12.29 -3.14
CA LEU A 13 3.25 11.78 -3.08
C LEU A 13 4.11 12.65 -2.18
N GLY A 14 5.06 12.03 -1.50
CA GLY A 14 6.09 12.69 -0.70
C GLY A 14 7.20 11.69 -0.34
N GLN A 15 8.28 12.16 0.30
CA GLN A 15 9.28 11.24 0.87
C GLN A 15 8.67 10.40 2.00
N ASN A 16 7.86 11.06 2.84
CA ASN A 16 7.01 10.47 3.85
C ASN A 16 5.69 11.25 3.84
N VAL A 17 4.75 10.81 3.00
CA VAL A 17 3.57 11.62 2.63
C VAL A 17 2.71 11.98 3.86
N ASN A 18 2.57 11.03 4.78
CA ASN A 18 1.76 11.18 5.98
C ASN A 18 2.50 11.91 7.10
N SER A 19 3.71 12.43 6.87
CA SER A 19 4.37 13.42 7.76
C SER A 19 4.11 14.88 7.34
N TYR A 20 3.25 15.11 6.36
CA TYR A 20 2.89 16.46 5.92
C TYR A 20 2.46 17.34 7.09
N GLY A 21 3.04 18.54 7.20
CA GLY A 21 2.71 19.52 8.21
C GLY A 21 3.24 19.20 9.61
N LYS A 22 4.12 18.20 9.77
CA LYS A 22 4.73 17.82 11.05
C LYS A 22 5.48 18.96 11.74
N GLU A 23 6.07 19.85 10.95
CA GLU A 23 6.72 21.08 11.38
C GLU A 23 5.74 22.13 11.95
N THR A 24 4.46 22.08 11.55
CA THR A 24 3.47 23.11 11.91
C THR A 24 2.75 22.83 13.22
N LYS A 25 2.56 21.55 13.56
CA LYS A 25 1.82 21.11 14.76
C LYS A 25 2.59 20.03 15.50
N GLN A 26 3.87 20.26 15.82
CA GLN A 26 4.79 19.25 16.37
C GLN A 26 4.21 18.42 17.53
N LYS A 27 3.39 19.02 18.41
CA LYS A 27 2.71 18.36 19.53
C LYS A 27 1.76 17.21 19.13
N LEU A 28 1.29 17.18 17.88
CA LEU A 28 0.36 16.18 17.35
C LEU A 28 1.07 14.96 16.74
N TRP A 29 2.40 14.93 16.80
CA TRP A 29 3.21 13.90 16.18
C TRP A 29 4.00 13.16 17.24
N ASN A 30 4.09 11.83 17.08
CA ASN A 30 4.77 10.96 18.02
C ASN A 30 6.21 11.46 18.31
N ASP A 31 6.54 11.56 19.60
CA ASP A 31 7.93 11.47 20.07
C ASP A 31 8.44 10.03 19.81
N ASN A 32 9.69 9.68 20.14
CA ASN A 32 10.24 8.32 19.89
C ASN A 32 9.46 7.15 20.57
N THR A 33 8.29 7.41 21.15
CA THR A 33 7.30 6.42 21.57
C THR A 33 5.99 6.63 20.80
N MET A 34 5.46 5.57 20.19
CA MET A 34 4.13 5.59 19.57
C MET A 34 3.06 5.97 20.60
N LYS A 35 2.67 7.25 20.67
CA LYS A 35 1.54 7.75 21.46
C LYS A 35 0.32 7.92 20.56
N TRP A 36 -0.19 6.77 20.13
CA TRP A 36 -1.29 6.65 19.18
C TRP A 36 -2.70 6.79 19.76
N TRP A 37 -2.86 7.09 21.06
CA TRP A 37 -4.14 6.82 21.75
C TRP A 37 -4.88 8.01 22.38
N ALA A 38 -4.44 9.27 22.27
CA ALA A 38 -5.19 10.36 22.93
C ALA A 38 -4.92 11.79 22.40
N SER A 39 -5.24 12.06 21.14
CA SER A 39 -5.44 13.45 20.70
C SER A 39 -6.79 13.57 20.01
N GLU A 40 -7.65 14.47 20.50
CA GLU A 40 -8.89 14.86 19.82
C GLU A 40 -8.61 15.76 18.60
N GLU A 41 -7.40 16.31 18.49
CA GLU A 41 -6.99 17.17 17.38
C GLU A 41 -6.59 16.32 16.16
N LYS A 42 -7.14 16.68 14.99
CA LYS A 42 -6.78 16.10 13.69
C LYS A 42 -5.37 16.48 13.26
N THR A 43 -4.65 15.53 12.68
CA THR A 43 -3.34 15.76 12.07
C THR A 43 -3.44 16.70 10.86
N PRO A 44 -2.39 17.50 10.57
CA PRO A 44 -2.35 18.32 9.36
C PRO A 44 -2.57 17.52 8.06
N PHE A 45 -2.11 16.26 8.00
CA PHE A 45 -2.36 15.41 6.84
C PHE A 45 -3.84 15.01 6.72
N ARG A 46 -4.50 14.68 7.84
CA ARG A 46 -5.95 14.47 7.84
C ARG A 46 -6.72 15.71 7.38
N GLU A 47 -6.34 16.90 7.85
CA GLU A 47 -6.95 18.16 7.40
C GLU A 47 -6.77 18.40 5.89
N LEU A 48 -5.60 18.03 5.34
CA LEU A 48 -5.35 18.08 3.90
C LEU A 48 -6.28 17.12 3.14
N LEU A 49 -6.40 15.87 3.60
CA LEU A 49 -7.30 14.88 2.97
C LEU A 49 -8.76 15.36 2.98
N GLU A 50 -9.22 15.96 4.09
CA GLU A 50 -10.56 16.56 4.20
C GLU A 50 -10.77 17.67 3.17
N LYS A 51 -9.80 18.58 3.02
CA LYS A 51 -9.87 19.66 2.02
C LYS A 51 -9.89 19.14 0.59
N ILE A 52 -9.12 18.10 0.27
CA ILE A 52 -9.13 17.50 -1.06
C ILE A 52 -10.47 16.78 -1.30
N ASN A 53 -11.02 16.16 -0.27
CA ASN A 53 -12.29 15.46 -0.34
C ASN A 53 -13.49 16.39 -0.67
N THR A 54 -13.36 17.72 -0.53
CA THR A 54 -14.41 18.68 -0.92
C THR A 54 -14.28 19.19 -2.36
N ILE A 55 -13.23 18.84 -3.11
CA ILE A 55 -13.01 19.37 -4.47
C ILE A 55 -14.06 18.82 -5.45
N GLU A 56 -15.00 19.62 -5.94
CA GLU A 56 -16.02 19.16 -6.90
C GLU A 56 -15.40 18.39 -8.09
N TRP A 57 -16.09 17.36 -8.59
CA TRP A 57 -15.69 16.49 -9.71
C TRP A 57 -14.50 15.54 -9.50
N LEU A 58 -13.86 15.57 -8.33
CA LEU A 58 -12.89 14.54 -7.95
C LEU A 58 -13.60 13.31 -7.39
N ASP A 59 -13.25 12.12 -7.87
CA ASP A 59 -13.89 10.87 -7.44
C ASP A 59 -13.04 10.08 -6.45
N ARG A 60 -11.71 10.12 -6.60
CA ARG A 60 -10.79 9.24 -5.87
C ARG A 60 -9.54 9.95 -5.36
N ILE A 61 -9.14 9.59 -4.14
CA ILE A 61 -7.93 10.04 -3.47
C ILE A 61 -7.14 8.82 -3.04
N ARG A 62 -5.85 8.83 -3.34
CA ARG A 62 -4.84 7.89 -2.83
C ARG A 62 -3.66 8.66 -2.26
N PHE A 63 -2.86 7.97 -1.47
CA PHE A 63 -1.53 8.41 -1.12
C PHE A 63 -0.60 7.20 -1.00
N THR A 64 0.69 7.43 -1.17
CA THR A 64 1.74 6.40 -1.08
C THR A 64 3.03 7.02 -0.54
N SER A 65 4.05 6.18 -0.29
CA SER A 65 5.24 6.52 0.48
C SER A 65 4.91 6.90 1.92
N SER A 66 4.04 6.11 2.55
CA SER A 66 3.65 6.35 3.94
C SER A 66 4.59 5.62 4.91
N ASN A 67 4.92 6.27 6.02
CA ASN A 67 5.69 5.65 7.11
C ASN A 67 4.73 5.06 8.15
N PRO A 68 4.84 3.75 8.49
CA PRO A 68 4.02 3.15 9.54
C PRO A 68 4.11 3.89 10.88
N HIS A 69 5.26 4.50 11.22
CA HIS A 69 5.43 5.26 12.46
C HIS A 69 4.58 6.53 12.55
N ASP A 70 4.42 7.23 11.42
CA ASP A 70 3.69 8.52 11.34
C ASP A 70 2.24 8.32 10.88
N MET A 71 1.81 7.07 10.72
CA MET A 71 0.40 6.77 10.51
C MET A 71 -0.31 7.11 11.83
N THR A 72 -1.54 7.57 11.82
CA THR A 72 -2.30 7.77 13.08
C THR A 72 -3.75 7.34 12.89
N PRO A 73 -4.53 7.08 13.96
CA PRO A 73 -5.88 6.57 13.81
C PRO A 73 -6.78 7.47 12.94
N ASP A 74 -6.60 8.79 12.98
CA ASP A 74 -7.37 9.74 12.16
C ASP A 74 -7.06 9.64 10.66
N ILE A 75 -5.82 9.30 10.31
CA ILE A 75 -5.38 9.03 8.93
C ILE A 75 -5.94 7.69 8.47
N LEU A 76 -5.87 6.65 9.32
CA LEU A 76 -6.44 5.33 9.00
C LEU A 76 -7.96 5.42 8.82
N SER A 77 -8.67 6.11 9.73
CA SER A 77 -10.13 6.26 9.65
C SER A 77 -10.56 7.11 8.45
N ALA A 78 -9.68 7.96 7.92
CA ALA A 78 -9.96 8.75 6.71
C ALA A 78 -10.35 7.88 5.53
N HIS A 79 -9.83 6.66 5.42
CA HIS A 79 -10.21 5.76 4.35
C HIS A 79 -11.69 5.34 4.38
N PHE A 80 -12.35 5.42 5.53
CA PHE A 80 -13.74 5.02 5.72
C PHE A 80 -14.67 6.22 5.92
N GLU A 81 -14.17 7.31 6.50
CA GLU A 81 -14.95 8.53 6.76
C GLU A 81 -15.03 9.47 5.56
N LEU A 82 -14.04 9.44 4.66
CA LEU A 82 -13.99 10.33 3.50
C LEU A 82 -14.40 9.57 2.24
N PRO A 83 -15.54 9.89 1.59
CA PRO A 83 -16.10 9.11 0.49
C PRO A 83 -15.17 8.90 -0.71
N ARG A 84 -14.20 9.80 -0.93
CA ARG A 84 -13.28 9.72 -2.07
C ARG A 84 -12.01 8.94 -1.76
N MET A 85 -11.76 8.61 -0.51
CA MET A 85 -10.59 7.82 -0.15
C MET A 85 -10.72 6.39 -0.66
N CYS A 86 -9.71 5.96 -1.39
CA CYS A 86 -9.64 4.59 -1.88
C CYS A 86 -9.26 3.62 -0.77
N HIS A 87 -9.77 2.39 -0.82
CA HIS A 87 -9.52 1.33 0.17
C HIS A 87 -8.22 0.58 -0.16
N TYR A 88 -7.13 1.34 -0.22
CA TYR A 88 -5.80 0.89 -0.55
C TYR A 88 -4.81 1.76 0.21
N LEU A 89 -3.81 1.13 0.84
CA LEU A 89 -2.73 1.83 1.51
C LEU A 89 -1.39 1.18 1.19
N HIS A 90 -0.44 2.01 0.78
CA HIS A 90 0.96 1.65 0.66
C HIS A 90 1.76 2.22 1.83
N PHE A 91 2.43 1.36 2.59
CA PHE A 91 3.26 1.73 3.72
C PHE A 91 4.30 0.65 4.00
N ALA A 92 5.52 1.08 4.28
CA ALA A 92 6.67 0.20 4.17
C ALA A 92 7.02 -0.52 5.47
N LEU A 93 6.75 -1.83 5.53
CA LEU A 93 7.21 -2.70 6.63
C LEU A 93 8.74 -2.83 6.62
N GLN A 94 9.34 -3.12 5.47
CA GLN A 94 10.78 -3.38 5.21
C GLN A 94 11.32 -4.74 5.67
N SER A 95 10.96 -5.22 6.86
CA SER A 95 11.31 -6.54 7.39
C SER A 95 10.26 -7.00 8.40
N GLY A 96 10.02 -8.30 8.53
CA GLY A 96 9.20 -8.84 9.62
C GLY A 96 9.94 -8.94 10.96
N SER A 97 11.27 -8.72 10.97
CA SER A 97 12.07 -8.83 12.18
C SER A 97 12.30 -7.48 12.86
N ASP A 98 11.87 -7.35 14.11
CA ASP A 98 12.03 -6.12 14.90
C ASP A 98 13.50 -5.73 15.10
N GLU A 99 14.42 -6.70 15.13
CA GLU A 99 15.85 -6.42 15.21
C GLU A 99 16.38 -5.81 13.91
N ILE A 100 15.98 -6.36 12.76
CA ILE A 100 16.36 -5.80 11.44
C ILE A 100 15.69 -4.45 11.22
N LEU A 101 14.42 -4.28 11.59
CA LEU A 101 13.73 -3.00 11.57
C LEU A 101 14.50 -1.94 12.36
N ARG A 102 14.94 -2.26 13.57
CA ARG A 102 15.75 -1.34 14.39
C ARG A 102 17.07 -0.98 13.72
N ARG A 103 17.75 -1.96 13.10
CA ARG A 103 19.01 -1.74 12.36
C ARG A 103 18.83 -0.95 11.07
N MET A 104 17.64 -1.01 10.46
CA MET A 104 17.18 -0.14 9.38
C MET A 104 16.72 1.25 9.87
N ASN A 105 16.86 1.54 11.17
CA ASN A 105 16.40 2.76 11.83
C ASN A 105 14.87 2.99 11.69
N ARG A 106 14.10 1.91 11.65
CA ARG A 106 12.63 1.98 11.74
C ARG A 106 12.19 2.18 13.19
N LYS A 107 11.12 2.95 13.35
CA LYS A 107 10.55 3.34 14.65
C LYS A 107 9.24 2.61 14.94
N HIS A 108 8.98 1.53 14.22
CA HIS A 108 7.83 0.65 14.37
C HIS A 108 8.32 -0.80 14.50
N THR A 109 7.51 -1.63 15.15
CA THR A 109 7.64 -3.09 15.20
C THR A 109 6.74 -3.75 14.16
N PHE A 110 6.92 -5.06 13.94
CA PHE A 110 5.97 -5.84 13.17
C PHE A 110 4.57 -5.82 13.81
N ALA A 111 4.48 -5.86 15.15
CA ALA A 111 3.20 -5.80 15.85
C ALA A 111 2.45 -4.48 15.59
N ASP A 112 3.16 -3.34 15.56
CA ASP A 112 2.58 -2.04 15.22
C ASP A 112 2.02 -2.03 13.79
N PHE A 113 2.82 -2.52 12.84
CA PHE A 113 2.41 -2.62 11.44
C PHE A 113 1.19 -3.53 11.28
N LYS A 114 1.22 -4.70 11.93
CA LYS A 114 0.12 -5.67 11.87
C LYS A 114 -1.16 -5.10 12.47
N ALA A 115 -1.09 -4.36 13.57
CA ALA A 115 -2.25 -3.71 14.17
C ALA A 115 -2.92 -2.71 13.20
N GLN A 116 -2.14 -1.98 12.40
CA GLN A 116 -2.67 -1.10 11.36
C GLN A 116 -3.37 -1.90 10.25
N VAL A 117 -2.76 -2.99 9.78
CA VAL A 117 -3.36 -3.89 8.78
C VAL A 117 -4.66 -4.50 9.29
N ASP A 118 -4.65 -5.04 10.52
CA ASP A 118 -5.82 -5.66 11.15
C ASP A 118 -6.95 -4.64 11.34
N SER A 119 -6.63 -3.41 11.77
CA SER A 119 -7.60 -2.33 11.91
C SER A 119 -8.28 -2.02 10.57
N LEU A 120 -7.51 -1.79 9.50
CA LEU A 120 -8.05 -1.53 8.17
C LEU A 120 -8.93 -2.68 7.66
N ARG A 121 -8.48 -3.93 7.83
CA ARG A 121 -9.20 -5.11 7.34
C ARG A 121 -10.38 -5.54 8.20
N SER A 122 -10.43 -5.12 9.46
CA SER A 122 -11.62 -5.31 10.31
C SER A 122 -12.80 -4.43 9.86
N HIS A 123 -12.52 -3.27 9.24
CA HIS A 123 -13.53 -2.38 8.67
C HIS A 123 -13.89 -2.75 7.23
N ASP A 124 -12.90 -3.10 6.41
CA ASP A 124 -13.11 -3.62 5.07
C ASP A 124 -12.22 -4.85 4.80
N PRO A 125 -12.79 -6.07 4.77
CA PRO A 125 -12.03 -7.29 4.49
C PRO A 125 -11.27 -7.28 3.15
N LEU A 126 -11.65 -6.42 2.19
CA LEU A 126 -11.00 -6.24 0.89
C LEU A 126 -10.01 -5.07 0.83
N PHE A 127 -9.78 -4.39 1.95
CA PHE A 127 -8.81 -3.30 2.01
C PHE A 127 -7.43 -3.80 1.56
N ALA A 128 -6.90 -3.17 0.52
CA ALA A 128 -5.67 -3.62 -0.11
C ALA A 128 -4.45 -3.01 0.57
N ILE A 129 -3.48 -3.87 0.89
CA ILE A 129 -2.23 -3.45 1.53
C ILE A 129 -1.07 -3.69 0.57
N SER A 130 -0.24 -2.68 0.39
CA SER A 130 1.06 -2.83 -0.26
C SER A 130 2.21 -2.37 0.60
N THR A 131 3.37 -3.02 0.44
CA THR A 131 4.55 -2.76 1.27
C THR A 131 5.84 -2.84 0.46
N ASP A 132 6.93 -2.30 1.00
CA ASP A 132 8.30 -2.60 0.58
C ASP A 132 8.95 -3.58 1.55
N ILE A 133 9.84 -4.44 1.04
CA ILE A 133 10.63 -5.41 1.81
C ILE A 133 12.06 -5.44 1.27
N ILE A 134 13.05 -5.49 2.15
CA ILE A 134 14.46 -5.66 1.79
C ILE A 134 14.96 -6.97 2.38
N VAL A 135 15.31 -7.94 1.53
CA VAL A 135 15.94 -9.20 1.95
C VAL A 135 17.46 -9.10 1.90
N GLY A 136 18.10 -9.77 2.84
CA GLY A 136 19.55 -9.83 2.97
C GLY A 136 20.18 -8.51 3.40
N PHE A 137 19.47 -7.73 4.21
CA PHE A 137 20.07 -6.58 4.88
C PHE A 137 21.33 -7.05 5.65
N PRO A 138 22.39 -6.21 5.78
CA PRO A 138 23.60 -6.59 6.52
C PRO A 138 23.26 -7.24 7.85
N GLY A 139 23.86 -8.38 8.17
CA GLY A 139 23.65 -9.18 9.38
C GLY A 139 22.28 -9.88 9.51
N GLU A 140 21.48 -9.97 8.45
CA GLU A 140 20.19 -10.69 8.49
C GLU A 140 20.40 -12.21 8.56
N THR A 141 20.05 -12.78 9.71
CA THR A 141 20.11 -14.23 9.97
C THR A 141 18.93 -14.98 9.34
N GLU A 142 19.02 -16.31 9.28
CA GLU A 142 17.89 -17.13 8.79
C GLU A 142 16.64 -16.99 9.66
N ALA A 143 16.79 -16.93 10.99
CA ALA A 143 15.66 -16.77 11.91
C ALA A 143 14.90 -15.46 11.64
N GLN A 144 15.63 -14.35 11.48
CA GLN A 144 15.05 -13.04 11.17
C GLN A 144 14.41 -13.00 9.77
N PHE A 145 14.94 -13.75 8.81
CA PHE A 145 14.29 -13.94 7.51
C PHE A 145 12.97 -14.73 7.66
N GLN A 146 12.95 -15.79 8.49
CA GLN A 146 11.73 -16.55 8.74
C GLN A 146 10.64 -15.72 9.46
N GLU A 147 11.02 -14.75 10.31
CA GLU A 147 10.07 -13.75 10.83
C GLU A 147 9.43 -12.92 9.71
N THR A 148 10.19 -12.58 8.65
CA THR A 148 9.65 -11.91 7.46
C THR A 148 8.73 -12.82 6.65
N VAL A 149 9.08 -14.10 6.50
CA VAL A 149 8.19 -15.10 5.88
C VAL A 149 6.85 -15.18 6.62
N GLU A 150 6.89 -15.18 7.95
CA GLU A 150 5.70 -15.22 8.78
C GLU A 150 4.87 -13.94 8.67
N ALA A 151 5.53 -12.77 8.60
CA ALA A 151 4.84 -11.51 8.32
C ALA A 151 4.04 -11.54 7.00
N PHE A 152 4.58 -12.16 5.93
CA PHE A 152 3.85 -12.33 4.66
C PHE A 152 2.60 -13.20 4.83
N ARG A 153 2.69 -14.29 5.60
CA ARG A 153 1.55 -15.18 5.86
C ARG A 153 0.47 -14.50 6.67
N GLN A 154 0.84 -13.74 7.69
CA GLN A 154 -0.12 -13.07 8.57
C GLN A 154 -0.77 -11.85 7.92
N CYS A 155 0.01 -11.06 7.16
CA CYS A 155 -0.49 -9.83 6.57
C CYS A 155 -1.13 -10.03 5.19
N GLU A 156 -0.97 -11.17 4.53
CA GLU A 156 -1.56 -11.49 3.22
C GLU A 156 -1.56 -10.29 2.26
N PHE A 157 -0.37 -9.78 1.95
CA PHE A 157 -0.21 -8.56 1.14
C PHE A 157 -0.88 -8.66 -0.23
N ASP A 158 -1.49 -7.56 -0.65
CA ASP A 158 -2.10 -7.42 -1.97
C ASP A 158 -1.07 -7.08 -3.04
N PHE A 159 0.01 -6.41 -2.64
CA PHE A 159 1.19 -6.11 -3.46
C PHE A 159 2.42 -6.00 -2.54
N ALA A 160 3.61 -6.32 -3.04
CA ALA A 160 4.84 -6.00 -2.34
C ALA A 160 5.98 -5.72 -3.30
N TYR A 161 6.82 -4.75 -2.97
CA TYR A 161 8.07 -4.47 -3.65
C TYR A 161 9.21 -5.11 -2.86
N ILE A 162 9.63 -6.29 -3.30
CA ILE A 162 10.69 -7.06 -2.63
C ILE A 162 12.01 -6.74 -3.32
N ALA A 163 12.92 -6.09 -2.61
CA ALA A 163 14.26 -5.78 -3.06
C ALA A 163 15.29 -6.66 -2.37
N ARG A 164 16.36 -7.01 -3.08
CA ARG A 164 17.57 -7.56 -2.48
C ARG A 164 18.43 -6.40 -2.01
N TYR A 165 18.96 -6.46 -0.78
CA TYR A 165 19.85 -5.41 -0.28
C TYR A 165 21.04 -5.23 -1.21
N SER A 166 21.27 -3.97 -1.58
CA SER A 166 22.42 -3.52 -2.33
C SER A 166 22.91 -2.21 -1.68
N PRO A 167 24.20 -2.11 -1.33
CA PRO A 167 24.72 -0.92 -0.67
C PRO A 167 24.61 0.30 -1.60
N ARG A 168 24.10 1.40 -1.06
CA ARG A 168 24.02 2.69 -1.77
C ARG A 168 24.95 3.68 -1.08
N ARG A 169 25.89 4.25 -1.84
CA ARG A 169 26.86 5.22 -1.31
C ARG A 169 26.17 6.36 -0.55
N GLY A 170 26.67 6.70 0.63
CA GLY A 170 26.13 7.76 1.48
C GLY A 170 24.94 7.33 2.35
N THR A 171 24.65 6.02 2.43
CA THR A 171 23.69 5.49 3.40
C THR A 171 24.44 4.93 4.61
N TYR A 172 23.84 5.06 5.79
CA TYR A 172 24.42 4.51 7.02
C TYR A 172 24.76 3.01 6.88
N SER A 173 23.90 2.23 6.22
CA SER A 173 24.13 0.81 6.01
C SER A 173 25.31 0.52 5.08
N ALA A 174 25.57 1.35 4.08
CA ALA A 174 26.73 1.18 3.20
C ALA A 174 28.04 1.61 3.88
N ASP A 175 27.99 2.66 4.70
CA ASP A 175 29.18 3.28 5.28
C ASP A 175 29.61 2.61 6.61
N HIS A 176 28.69 1.95 7.32
CA HIS A 176 28.95 1.43 8.67
C HIS A 176 28.61 -0.05 8.89
N LEU A 177 27.94 -0.73 7.95
CA LEU A 177 27.59 -2.15 8.11
C LEU A 177 28.32 -3.01 7.07
N ILE A 178 28.73 -4.21 7.49
CA ILE A 178 29.35 -5.19 6.61
C ILE A 178 28.23 -5.95 5.89
N ASP A 179 28.21 -5.90 4.56
CA ASP A 179 27.31 -6.73 3.74
C ASP A 179 27.81 -8.19 3.73
N ASP A 180 27.42 -8.94 4.74
CA ASP A 180 27.84 -10.31 5.03
C ASP A 180 26.85 -11.38 4.54
N VAL A 181 25.70 -10.98 3.99
CA VAL A 181 24.72 -11.92 3.42
C VAL A 181 25.09 -12.23 1.97
N PRO A 182 25.38 -13.50 1.61
CA PRO A 182 25.79 -13.84 0.24
C PRO A 182 24.70 -13.55 -0.80
N LEU A 183 25.08 -13.11 -2.01
CA LEU A 183 24.14 -12.82 -3.09
C LEU A 183 23.18 -13.98 -3.42
N ARG A 184 23.68 -15.22 -3.35
CA ARG A 184 22.86 -16.43 -3.54
C ARG A 184 21.74 -16.55 -2.49
N GLU A 185 22.03 -16.13 -1.25
CA GLU A 185 21.07 -16.18 -0.16
C GLU A 185 20.04 -15.06 -0.31
N LYS A 186 20.47 -13.85 -0.70
CA LYS A 186 19.53 -12.77 -1.06
C LYS A 186 18.57 -13.18 -2.18
N ALA A 187 19.07 -13.90 -3.19
CA ALA A 187 18.25 -14.43 -4.28
C ALA A 187 17.24 -15.48 -3.79
N ARG A 188 17.70 -16.48 -3.01
CA ARG A 188 16.83 -17.51 -2.41
C ARG A 188 15.70 -16.89 -1.58
N ARG A 189 16.03 -15.92 -0.71
CA ARG A 189 15.07 -15.20 0.13
C ARG A 189 14.06 -14.41 -0.71
N TRP A 190 14.54 -13.73 -1.74
CA TRP A 190 13.70 -12.99 -2.68
C TRP A 190 12.71 -13.91 -3.40
N ASP A 191 13.15 -15.06 -3.89
CA ASP A 191 12.29 -16.05 -4.56
C ASP A 191 11.18 -16.56 -3.62
N ILE A 192 11.55 -16.92 -2.38
CA ILE A 192 10.59 -17.39 -1.36
C ILE A 192 9.49 -16.35 -1.09
N LEU A 193 9.86 -15.08 -0.88
CA LEU A 193 8.87 -14.04 -0.60
C LEU A 193 8.00 -13.72 -1.83
N ASN A 194 8.55 -13.83 -3.04
CA ASN A 194 7.74 -13.71 -4.26
C ASN A 194 6.73 -14.86 -4.36
N THR A 195 7.12 -16.12 -4.07
CA THR A 195 6.18 -17.26 -3.97
C THR A 195 5.03 -16.97 -3.02
N LEU A 196 5.31 -16.49 -1.81
CA LEU A 196 4.26 -16.15 -0.84
C LEU A 196 3.39 -14.98 -1.30
N LEU A 197 3.98 -13.98 -1.96
CA LEU A 197 3.23 -12.88 -2.56
C LEU A 197 2.30 -13.38 -3.67
N TYR A 198 2.77 -14.28 -4.55
CA TYR A 198 1.95 -14.89 -5.61
C TYR A 198 0.71 -15.58 -5.01
N GLU A 199 0.90 -16.37 -3.95
CA GLU A 199 -0.18 -17.08 -3.24
C GLU A 199 -1.16 -16.11 -2.58
N SER A 200 -0.65 -15.11 -1.86
CA SER A 200 -1.46 -14.07 -1.23
C SER A 200 -2.28 -13.29 -2.25
N MET A 201 -1.67 -12.84 -3.33
CA MET A 201 -2.35 -12.08 -4.38
C MET A 201 -3.46 -12.88 -5.05
N ALA A 202 -3.26 -14.18 -5.27
CA ALA A 202 -4.30 -15.08 -5.76
C ALA A 202 -5.46 -15.15 -4.77
N LYS A 203 -5.17 -15.47 -3.50
CA LYS A 203 -6.19 -15.56 -2.43
C LYS A 203 -7.00 -14.27 -2.30
N ARG A 204 -6.32 -13.12 -2.23
CA ARG A 204 -6.96 -11.80 -2.07
C ARG A 204 -7.84 -11.45 -3.28
N SER A 205 -7.40 -11.78 -4.48
CA SER A 205 -8.16 -11.53 -5.72
C SER A 205 -9.35 -12.48 -5.87
N ASP A 206 -9.24 -13.73 -5.39
CA ASP A 206 -10.34 -14.70 -5.39
C ASP A 206 -11.51 -14.24 -4.50
N LEU A 207 -11.26 -13.48 -3.43
CA LEU A 207 -12.31 -12.84 -2.62
C LEU A 207 -13.18 -11.85 -3.42
N MET A 208 -12.68 -11.37 -4.56
CA MET A 208 -13.39 -10.40 -5.41
C MET A 208 -14.23 -11.06 -6.50
N VAL A 209 -13.98 -12.33 -6.83
CA VAL A 209 -14.74 -13.05 -7.85
C VAL A 209 -16.21 -13.17 -7.43
N GLY A 210 -17.11 -12.80 -8.34
CA GLY A 210 -18.53 -12.76 -8.07
C GLY A 210 -19.01 -11.48 -7.36
N ARG A 211 -18.14 -10.52 -7.06
CA ARG A 211 -18.54 -9.21 -6.52
C ARG A 211 -18.76 -8.18 -7.62
N THR A 212 -19.52 -7.14 -7.30
CA THR A 212 -19.64 -5.94 -8.13
C THR A 212 -18.70 -4.89 -7.59
N GLU A 213 -17.80 -4.39 -8.43
CA GLU A 213 -16.79 -3.41 -8.07
C GLU A 213 -16.83 -2.24 -9.05
N GLU A 214 -16.61 -1.02 -8.55
CA GLU A 214 -16.45 0.17 -9.39
C GLU A 214 -15.01 0.27 -9.88
N ILE A 215 -14.82 0.41 -11.19
CA ILE A 215 -13.51 0.59 -11.80
C ILE A 215 -13.40 1.95 -12.49
N LEU A 216 -12.26 2.62 -12.33
CA LEU A 216 -11.91 3.81 -13.11
C LEU A 216 -11.15 3.37 -14.36
N ILE A 217 -11.72 3.63 -15.54
CA ILE A 217 -11.10 3.28 -16.83
C ILE A 217 -9.90 4.18 -17.08
N SER A 218 -8.75 3.55 -17.33
CA SER A 218 -7.44 4.23 -17.45
C SER A 218 -6.79 4.04 -18.81
N GLY A 219 -7.31 3.14 -19.65
CA GLY A 219 -6.78 2.90 -20.98
C GLY A 219 -7.34 1.64 -21.62
N SER A 220 -6.66 1.19 -22.67
CA SER A 220 -6.99 -0.03 -23.40
C SER A 220 -5.78 -0.96 -23.46
N GLY A 221 -6.03 -2.26 -23.39
CA GLY A 221 -5.05 -3.32 -23.59
C GLY A 221 -4.72 -3.54 -25.06
N ARG A 222 -3.70 -4.37 -25.31
CA ARG A 222 -3.22 -4.65 -26.68
C ARG A 222 -4.27 -5.33 -27.56
N SER A 223 -5.19 -6.08 -26.96
CA SER A 223 -6.30 -6.78 -27.62
C SER A 223 -7.57 -5.94 -27.70
N GLY A 224 -7.51 -4.65 -27.34
CA GLY A 224 -8.63 -3.72 -27.37
C GLY A 224 -9.43 -3.64 -26.07
N GLU A 225 -9.36 -4.65 -25.20
CA GLU A 225 -10.00 -4.66 -23.87
C GLU A 225 -9.80 -3.36 -23.09
N LEU A 226 -10.82 -2.88 -22.39
CA LEU A 226 -10.70 -1.70 -21.52
C LEU A 226 -10.04 -2.10 -20.21
N ILE A 227 -9.11 -1.28 -19.73
CA ILE A 227 -8.34 -1.49 -18.50
C ILE A 227 -8.73 -0.42 -17.49
N GLY A 228 -9.21 -0.85 -16.33
CA GLY A 228 -9.48 0.03 -15.20
C GLY A 228 -8.90 -0.50 -13.90
N ARG A 229 -9.00 0.32 -12.85
CA ARG A 229 -8.63 -0.07 -11.49
C ARG A 229 -9.76 0.10 -10.52
N THR A 230 -9.91 -0.85 -9.61
CA THR A 230 -10.84 -0.77 -8.48
C THR A 230 -10.37 0.24 -7.43
N ARG A 231 -11.23 0.53 -6.45
CA ARG A 231 -10.85 1.34 -5.28
C ARG A 231 -9.72 0.70 -4.47
N ASN A 232 -9.65 -0.63 -4.39
CA ASN A 232 -8.54 -1.35 -3.76
C ASN A 232 -7.35 -1.64 -4.71
N PHE A 233 -7.26 -0.88 -5.82
CA PHE A 233 -6.12 -0.83 -6.73
C PHE A 233 -5.85 -2.09 -7.57
N LYS A 234 -6.80 -3.02 -7.65
CA LYS A 234 -6.71 -4.19 -8.54
C LYS A 234 -7.01 -3.78 -9.97
N GLU A 235 -6.19 -4.26 -10.90
CA GLU A 235 -6.44 -4.10 -12.34
C GLU A 235 -7.59 -5.01 -12.76
N VAL A 236 -8.56 -4.43 -13.45
CA VAL A 236 -9.71 -5.13 -14.01
C VAL A 236 -9.75 -4.87 -15.51
N ARG A 237 -9.96 -5.94 -16.28
CA ARG A 237 -10.18 -5.87 -17.72
C ARG A 237 -11.62 -6.23 -18.07
N ILE A 238 -12.21 -5.43 -18.96
CA ILE A 238 -13.54 -5.67 -19.51
C ILE A 238 -13.49 -5.59 -21.03
N SER A 239 -14.48 -6.18 -21.70
CA SER A 239 -14.63 -6.07 -23.15
C SER A 239 -14.77 -4.61 -23.59
N GLN A 240 -14.42 -4.34 -24.86
CA GLN A 240 -14.69 -3.03 -25.46
C GLN A 240 -16.18 -2.73 -25.41
N ASP A 241 -16.48 -1.47 -25.11
CA ASP A 241 -17.82 -0.92 -25.08
C ASP A 241 -17.74 0.52 -25.62
N PRO A 242 -18.37 0.83 -26.76
CA PRO A 242 -18.33 2.17 -27.36
C PRO A 242 -18.89 3.27 -26.45
N ASP A 243 -19.70 2.91 -25.44
CA ASP A 243 -20.30 3.85 -24.51
C ASP A 243 -19.38 4.17 -23.31
N ILE A 244 -18.17 3.60 -23.27
CA ILE A 244 -17.21 3.79 -22.17
C ILE A 244 -15.95 4.47 -22.69
N SER A 245 -15.59 5.56 -22.04
CA SER A 245 -14.37 6.34 -22.30
C SER A 245 -13.35 6.22 -21.17
N ILE A 246 -12.10 6.58 -21.47
CA ILE A 246 -11.07 6.76 -20.44
C ILE A 246 -11.52 7.87 -19.49
N GLY A 247 -11.43 7.62 -18.18
CA GLY A 247 -11.91 8.51 -17.14
C GLY A 247 -13.32 8.20 -16.63
N ASP A 248 -14.01 7.21 -17.21
CA ASP A 248 -15.31 6.78 -16.69
C ASP A 248 -15.18 5.86 -15.48
N LEU A 249 -16.13 5.99 -14.56
CA LEU A 249 -16.35 5.05 -13.47
C LEU A 249 -17.44 4.06 -13.90
N VAL A 250 -17.10 2.77 -13.88
CA VAL A 250 -17.96 1.71 -14.39
C VAL A 250 -18.16 0.65 -13.31
N SER A 251 -19.42 0.29 -13.07
CA SER A 251 -19.78 -0.86 -12.23
C SER A 251 -19.56 -2.17 -12.99
N VAL A 252 -18.73 -3.05 -12.45
CA VAL A 252 -18.31 -4.29 -13.10
C VAL A 252 -18.53 -5.47 -12.18
N LYS A 253 -19.24 -6.49 -12.68
CA LYS A 253 -19.27 -7.82 -12.05
C LYS A 253 -17.95 -8.52 -12.34
N ILE A 254 -17.15 -8.79 -11.31
CA ILE A 254 -15.92 -9.58 -11.45
C ILE A 254 -16.30 -11.03 -11.70
N THR A 255 -15.83 -11.62 -12.79
CA THR A 255 -16.20 -12.97 -13.24
C THR A 255 -15.10 -13.98 -13.03
N GLU A 256 -13.84 -13.57 -13.19
CA GLU A 256 -12.70 -14.46 -13.02
C GLU A 256 -11.45 -13.69 -12.62
N ARG A 257 -10.50 -14.42 -12.03
CA ARG A 257 -9.12 -14.00 -11.87
C ARG A 257 -8.28 -14.62 -12.98
N ASP A 258 -7.52 -13.80 -13.69
CA ASP A 258 -6.54 -14.25 -14.67
C ASP A 258 -5.14 -13.85 -14.20
N ARG A 259 -4.50 -14.78 -13.48
CA ARG A 259 -3.18 -14.61 -12.85
C ARG A 259 -3.13 -13.37 -11.94
N TRP A 260 -2.77 -12.24 -12.54
CA TRP A 260 -2.46 -10.93 -11.96
C TRP A 260 -3.61 -9.94 -11.99
N ILE A 261 -4.53 -10.17 -12.91
CA ILE A 261 -5.62 -9.26 -13.20
C ILE A 261 -6.93 -9.93 -12.85
N LEU A 262 -7.96 -9.11 -12.70
CA LEU A 262 -9.33 -9.56 -12.68
C LEU A 262 -9.95 -9.31 -14.06
N LYS A 263 -10.89 -10.16 -14.46
CA LYS A 263 -11.78 -9.87 -15.58
C LYS A 263 -13.20 -9.74 -15.08
N GLY A 264 -13.98 -8.93 -15.78
CA GLY A 264 -15.38 -8.75 -15.45
C GLY A 264 -16.22 -8.30 -16.62
N LYS A 265 -17.49 -8.08 -16.34
CA LYS A 265 -18.48 -7.57 -17.28
C LYS A 265 -19.17 -6.36 -16.67
N ARG A 266 -19.38 -5.33 -17.49
CA ARG A 266 -20.22 -4.19 -17.11
C ARG A 266 -21.61 -4.67 -16.71
N ILE A 267 -22.18 -4.03 -15.69
CA ILE A 267 -23.58 -4.17 -15.26
C ILE A 267 -24.38 -2.99 -15.80
#